data_AF-A0A2N2H085-F1
#
_entry.id   AF-A0A2N2H085-F1
#
_cell.length_a   1.000
_cell.length_b   1.000
_cell.length_c   1.000
_cell.angle_alpha   90.00
_cell.angle_beta   90.00
_cell.angle_gamma   90.00
#
_symmetry.space_group_name_H-M   'P 1'
#
loop_
_entity.id
_entity.type
_entity.pdbx_description
1 polymer ?
#
loop_
_entity_poly.entity_id
_entity_poly.type
_entity_poly.pdbx_seq_one_letter_code
_entity_poly.pdbx_strand_id
1 'polypeptide(L)' 'MEFWRVPFDAETIQVARGEVHVIEDRCKGCGYCIEYCPCKNLSSSVRFNKKGYHPPEVLRSEACVN' A
#
# COMPACT_ATOMS: atom_id res chain seq x y z
N MET A 1 16.14 -12.70 5.12
CA MET A 1 16.84 -12.66 6.42
C MET A 1 15.89 -13.33 7.41
N GLU A 2 16.21 -14.55 7.86
CA GLU A 2 15.38 -15.24 8.85
C GLU A 2 15.56 -14.56 10.20
N PHE A 3 14.45 -14.16 10.81
CA PHE A 3 14.45 -13.57 12.14
C PHE A 3 14.69 -14.69 13.18
N TRP A 4 15.84 -14.67 13.85
CA TRP A 4 16.24 -15.68 14.85
C TRP A 4 15.40 -15.65 16.15
N ARG A 5 14.64 -14.59 16.40
CA ARG A 5 13.82 -14.44 17.62
C ARG A 5 12.42 -13.96 17.27
N VAL A 6 11.43 -14.59 17.91
CA VAL A 6 10.05 -14.11 17.97
C VAL A 6 9.90 -13.27 19.24
N PRO A 7 9.35 -12.04 19.17
CA PRO A 7 9.02 -11.26 20.36
C PRO A 7 8.10 -12.04 21.31
N PHE A 8 8.32 -11.91 22.63
CA PHE A 8 7.55 -12.63 23.64
C PHE A 8 6.05 -12.29 23.62
N ASP A 9 5.72 -11.10 23.14
CA ASP A 9 4.38 -10.52 23.03
C ASP A 9 3.75 -10.69 21.64
N ALA A 10 4.36 -11.45 20.73
CA ALA A 10 3.91 -11.63 19.35
C ALA A 10 2.44 -12.07 19.23
N GLU A 11 1.94 -12.87 20.17
CA GLU A 11 0.54 -13.32 20.21
C GLU A 11 -0.45 -12.23 20.64
N THR A 12 0.04 -11.19 21.31
CA THR A 12 -0.79 -10.11 21.89
C THR A 12 -0.71 -8.80 21.09
N ILE A 13 0.29 -8.65 20.22
CA ILE A 13 0.44 -7.46 19.37
C ILE A 13 -0.71 -7.39 18.37
N GLN A 14 -1.51 -6.32 18.47
CA GLN A 14 -2.49 -5.99 17.44
C GLN A 14 -1.82 -5.21 16.31
N VAL A 15 -1.91 -5.73 15.07
CA VAL A 15 -1.40 -5.03 13.89
C VAL A 15 -2.29 -3.85 13.58
N ALA A 16 -1.74 -2.64 13.63
CA ALA A 16 -2.43 -1.43 13.21
C ALA A 16 -2.76 -1.49 11.71
N ARG A 17 -4.02 -1.24 11.36
CA ARG A 17 -4.51 -1.17 9.98
C ARG A 17 -4.63 0.28 9.55
N GLY A 18 -4.16 0.57 8.35
CA GLY A 18 -4.22 1.89 7.74
C GLY A 18 -5.08 1.88 6.48
N GLU A 19 -5.58 3.05 6.08
CA GLU A 19 -6.29 3.26 4.82
C GLU A 19 -5.50 4.21 3.93
N VAL A 20 -5.37 3.86 2.65
CA VAL A 20 -4.61 4.66 1.67
C VAL A 20 -5.58 5.48 0.83
N HIS A 21 -5.45 6.80 0.91
CA HIS A 21 -6.22 7.75 0.10
C HIS A 21 -5.34 8.41 -0.96
N VAL A 22 -5.70 8.25 -2.23
CA VAL A 22 -4.96 8.81 -3.37
C VAL A 22 -5.71 10.01 -3.92
N ILE A 23 -5.11 11.20 -3.82
CA ILE A 23 -5.64 12.40 -4.46
C ILE A 23 -5.27 12.35 -5.95
N GLU A 24 -6.16 11.79 -6.77
CA GLU A 24 -5.90 11.51 -8.19
C GLU A 24 -5.47 12.75 -8.99
N ASP A 25 -6.04 13.92 -8.69
CA ASP A 25 -5.71 15.19 -9.34
C ASP A 25 -4.23 15.61 -9.11
N ARG A 26 -3.58 15.08 -8.08
CA ARG A 26 -2.15 15.32 -7.78
C ARG A 26 -1.22 14.22 -8.30
N CYS A 27 -1.77 13.04 -8.65
CA CYS A 27 -0.98 11.91 -9.10
C CYS A 27 -0.32 12.18 -10.46
N LYS A 28 0.96 11.82 -10.57
CA LYS A 28 1.79 11.96 -11.79
C LYS A 28 2.17 10.61 -12.42
N GLY A 29 1.60 9.51 -11.93
CA GLY A 29 1.90 8.16 -12.46
C GLY A 29 3.35 7.70 -12.28
N CYS A 30 4.08 8.17 -11.27
CA CYS A 30 5.50 7.83 -11.08
C CYS A 30 5.77 6.38 -10.64
N GLY A 31 4.75 5.65 -10.17
CA GLY A 31 4.89 4.24 -9.76
C GLY A 31 5.56 3.98 -8.41
N TYR A 32 6.24 4.96 -7.79
CA TYR A 32 6.97 4.73 -6.53
C TYR A 32 6.13 4.17 -5.39
N CYS A 33 4.87 4.60 -5.26
CA CYS A 33 3.97 4.05 -4.25
C CYS A 33 3.68 2.56 -4.46
N ILE A 34 3.63 2.09 -5.72
CA ILE A 34 3.41 0.69 -6.07
C ILE A 34 4.69 -0.12 -5.79
N GLU A 35 5.83 0.38 -6.28
CA GLU A 35 7.13 -0.29 -6.15
C GLU A 35 7.55 -0.47 -4.68
N TYR A 36 7.37 0.58 -3.87
CA TYR A 36 7.81 0.59 -2.46
C TYR A 36 6.71 0.24 -1.48
N CYS A 37 5.55 -0.24 -1.94
CA CYS A 37 4.53 -0.75 -1.03
C CYS A 37 5.09 -1.99 -0.28
N PRO A 38 5.27 -1.95 1.06
CA PRO A 38 5.85 -3.07 1.80
C PRO A 38 4.98 -4.32 1.71
N CYS A 39 3.66 -4.14 1.62
CA CYS A 39 2.67 -5.20 1.50
C CYS A 39 2.44 -5.66 0.05
N LYS A 40 3.08 -5.02 -0.94
CA LYS A 40 2.86 -5.26 -2.38
C LYS A 40 1.36 -5.26 -2.74
N ASN A 41 0.64 -4.28 -2.20
CA ASN A 41 -0.83 -4.24 -2.19
C ASN A 41 -1.41 -3.09 -3.03
N LEU A 42 -0.56 -2.41 -3.81
CA LEU A 42 -0.95 -1.34 -4.73
C LEU A 42 -0.66 -1.79 -6.16
N SER A 43 -1.54 -1.43 -7.09
CA SER A 43 -1.38 -1.66 -8.52
C SER A 43 -1.77 -0.42 -9.32
N SER A 44 -1.28 -0.29 -10.55
CA SER A 44 -1.79 0.72 -11.48
C SER A 44 -3.24 0.37 -11.84
N SER A 45 -4.15 1.32 -11.65
CA SER A 45 -5.53 1.15 -12.10
C SER A 45 -5.65 1.24 -13.61
N VAL A 46 -6.76 0.72 -14.15
CA VAL A 46 -7.09 0.85 -15.58
C VAL A 46 -7.61 2.26 -15.92
N ARG A 47 -8.13 3.00 -14.92
CA ARG A 47 -8.70 4.34 -15.10
C ARG A 47 -7.61 5.39 -15.32
N PHE A 48 -7.98 6.48 -15.98
CA PHE A 48 -7.13 7.67 -16.15
C PHE A 48 -7.62 8.80 -15.26
N ASN A 49 -6.69 9.57 -14.67
CA ASN A 49 -7.01 10.85 -14.04
C ASN A 49 -7.10 12.00 -15.07
N LYS A 50 -7.44 13.21 -14.60
CA LYS A 50 -7.52 14.43 -15.44
C LYS A 50 -6.22 14.78 -16.20
N LYS A 51 -5.09 14.21 -15.78
CA LYS A 51 -3.77 14.43 -16.38
C LYS A 51 -3.35 13.29 -17.32
N GLY A 52 -4.18 12.26 -17.49
CA GLY A 52 -3.89 11.10 -18.35
C GLY A 52 -2.97 10.05 -17.73
N TYR A 53 -2.76 10.06 -16.41
CA TYR A 53 -2.01 9.01 -15.71
C TYR A 53 -2.96 7.96 -15.14
N HIS A 54 -2.44 6.74 -14.96
CA HIS A 54 -3.10 5.66 -14.21
C HIS A 54 -2.81 5.79 -12.72
N PRO A 55 -3.75 6.26 -11.88
CA PRO A 55 -3.52 6.34 -10.44
C PRO A 55 -3.41 4.93 -9.84
N PRO A 56 -2.68 4.76 -8.73
CA PRO A 56 -2.66 3.50 -8.02
C PRO A 56 -4.04 3.18 -7.41
N GLU A 57 -4.33 1.89 -7.30
CA GLU A 57 -5.49 1.34 -6.58
C GLU A 57 -5.05 0.25 -5.60
N VAL A 58 -5.82 0.11 -4.52
CA VAL A 58 -5.60 -0.90 -3.49
C VAL A 58 -6.21 -2.22 -3.95
N LEU A 59 -5.43 -3.30 -3.87
CA LEU A 59 -5.89 -4.63 -4.25
C LEU A 59 -6.73 -5.30 -3.14
N ARG A 60 -6.26 -5.20 -1.89
CA ARG A 60 -6.90 -5.80 -0.70
C ARG A 60 -6.83 -4.87 0.50
N SER A 61 -7.91 -4.20 0.85
CA SER A 61 -7.91 -3.18 1.91
C SER A 61 -7.47 -3.72 3.27
N GLU A 62 -7.77 -4.98 3.58
CA GLU A 62 -7.41 -5.66 4.82
C GLU A 62 -5.91 -5.93 4.97
N ALA A 63 -5.15 -5.89 3.87
CA ALA A 63 -3.70 -6.11 3.87
C ALA A 63 -2.90 -4.84 4.14
N CYS A 64 -3.54 -3.66 4.14
CA CYS A 64 -2.88 -2.41 4.48
C CYS A 64 -2.47 -2.36 5.96
N VAL A 65 -1.33 -1.73 6.20
CA VAL A 65 -0.77 -1.49 7.54
C VAL A 65 -0.47 0.01 7.66
N ASN A 66 -0.51 0.52 8.90
CA ASN A 66 -0.18 1.91 9.21
C ASN A 66 1.33 2.14 9.19
#